data_AF-A0A926AIL5-F1
#
_entry.id   AF-A0A926AIL5-F1
#
_cell.length_a   1.000
_cell.length_b   1.000
_cell.length_c   1.000
_cell.angle_alpha   90.00
_cell.angle_beta   90.00
_cell.angle_gamma   90.00
#
_symmetry.space_group_name_H-M   'P 1'
#
loop_
_entity.id
_entity.type
_entity.pdbx_description
1 polymer ?
#
loop_
_entity_poly.entity_id
_entity_poly.type
_entity_poly.pdbx_seq_one_letter_code
_entity_poly.pdbx_strand_id
1 'polypeptide(L)'
;MKTRRGFTLVEFMVLFGIFVILLSIFFPYLLKVREADRRAQCASNLKQIGDALSLYANANQRNFPRVIYDEVSMPTGYNAFSGPDDDNPFAPESKVQPNDVTASLWLLVRQGWVSPAAFICPGSKDSRDLMTDSAGRFVKPTQRGNFRKPSNLSYSYASPFSNALNFKLNFDYLNFYFALVADKNPGIGPEADVTKPPYNADPIELSRANSFNHGRAGQNVLYPNGGVTFRRTPYAGPNYGEPHGDNIYTARAPVPATQPANLHVTLNGYCGTNLSPVTPDDSYLVPTAQDDASPSRVPPPATAPASTTPATTTEPPPAPTTAPATAPTQPATTTGS
;
A
#
# COMPACT_ATOMS: atom_id res chain seq x y z
N MET A 1 -14.30 68.83 -34.09
CA MET A 1 -13.81 67.46 -34.38
C MET A 1 -12.48 67.26 -33.66
N LYS A 2 -12.40 66.39 -32.64
CA LYS A 2 -11.12 66.06 -32.00
C LYS A 2 -10.34 65.13 -32.94
N THR A 3 -9.20 65.59 -33.43
CA THR A 3 -8.26 64.78 -34.22
C THR A 3 -7.74 63.65 -33.35
N ARG A 4 -8.10 62.40 -33.68
CA ARG A 4 -7.50 61.22 -33.04
C ARG A 4 -6.07 61.11 -33.55
N ARG A 5 -5.09 61.19 -32.65
CA ARG A 5 -3.69 60.88 -32.97
C ARG A 5 -3.59 59.39 -33.30
N GLY A 6 -3.06 59.07 -34.48
CA GLY A 6 -2.76 57.69 -34.88
C GLY A 6 -1.53 57.18 -34.13
N PHE A 7 -1.56 55.90 -33.75
CA PHE A 7 -0.46 55.23 -33.07
C PHE A 7 0.72 55.07 -34.04
N THR A 8 1.94 55.38 -33.60
CA THR A 8 3.14 55.19 -34.43
C THR A 8 3.60 53.73 -34.39
N LEU A 9 4.22 53.25 -35.47
CA LEU A 9 4.79 51.89 -35.51
C LEU A 9 5.84 51.69 -34.42
N VAL A 10 6.61 52.75 -34.11
CA VAL A 10 7.64 52.74 -33.07
C VAL A 10 7.03 52.56 -31.67
N GLU A 11 5.93 53.25 -31.33
CA GLU A 11 5.25 53.07 -30.04
C GLU A 11 4.80 51.62 -29.85
N PHE A 12 4.26 50.99 -30.89
CA PHE A 12 3.82 49.59 -30.81
C PHE A 12 5.00 48.64 -30.64
N MET A 13 6.11 48.89 -31.34
CA MET A 13 7.33 48.09 -31.22
C MET A 13 7.90 48.13 -29.80
N VAL A 14 8.01 49.31 -29.19
CA VAL A 14 8.53 49.46 -27.82
C VAL A 14 7.60 48.78 -26.81
N LEU A 15 6.28 48.97 -26.96
CA LEU A 15 5.30 48.36 -26.06
C LEU A 15 5.36 46.84 -26.10
N PHE A 16 5.39 46.26 -27.31
CA PHE A 16 5.51 44.82 -27.46
C PHE A 16 6.86 44.31 -26.91
N GLY A 17 7.95 45.05 -27.11
CA GLY A 17 9.25 44.73 -26.52
C GLY A 17 9.21 44.62 -24.99
N ILE A 18 8.58 45.58 -24.32
CA ILE A 18 8.41 45.53 -22.85
C ILE A 18 7.53 44.33 -22.46
N PHE A 19 6.45 44.06 -23.20
CA PHE A 19 5.56 42.93 -22.93
C PHE A 19 6.29 41.57 -23.02
N VAL A 20 7.15 41.39 -24.03
CA VAL A 20 7.97 40.18 -24.19
C VAL A 20 8.94 40.02 -23.01
N ILE A 21 9.60 41.09 -22.58
CA ILE A 21 10.51 41.05 -21.42
C ILE A 21 9.76 40.65 -20.15
N LEU A 22 8.60 41.25 -19.90
CA LEU A 22 7.77 40.93 -18.73
C LEU A 22 7.30 39.46 -18.75
N LEU A 23 6.78 38.99 -19.89
CA LEU A 23 6.34 37.60 -20.02
C LEU A 23 7.50 36.61 -19.86
N SER A 24 8.68 36.93 -20.37
CA SER A 24 9.87 36.07 -20.26
C SER A 24 10.27 35.81 -18.80
N ILE A 25 10.08 36.79 -17.91
CA ILE A 25 10.38 36.64 -16.48
C ILE A 25 9.19 35.99 -15.75
N PHE A 26 7.96 36.28 -16.17
CA PHE A 26 6.74 35.83 -15.50
C PHE A 26 6.41 34.34 -15.76
N PHE A 27 6.60 33.85 -16.98
CA PHE A 27 6.26 32.48 -17.35
C PHE A 27 6.97 31.39 -16.52
N PRO A 28 8.30 31.41 -16.31
CA PRO A 28 8.97 30.40 -15.49
C PRO A 28 8.53 30.45 -14.02
N TYR A 29 8.13 31.62 -13.51
CA TYR A 29 7.59 31.77 -12.16
C TYR A 29 6.23 31.06 -12.01
N LEU A 30 5.32 31.24 -12.98
CA LEU A 30 4.02 30.58 -12.97
C LEU A 30 4.11 29.05 -12.91
N LEU A 31 5.10 28.45 -13.58
CA LEU A 31 5.29 27.00 -13.55
C LEU A 31 5.70 26.49 -12.17
N LYS A 32 6.57 27.22 -11.46
CA LYS A 32 6.97 26.90 -10.08
C LYS A 32 5.79 27.00 -9.11
N VAL A 33 4.96 28.03 -9.26
CA VAL A 33 3.76 28.22 -8.43
C VAL A 33 2.79 27.07 -8.63
N ARG A 34 2.47 26.70 -9.88
CA ARG A 34 1.58 25.57 -10.18
C ARG A 34 2.07 24.25 -9.58
N GLU A 35 3.38 24.01 -9.60
CA GLU A 35 3.95 22.80 -9.02
C GLU A 35 3.88 22.83 -7.48
N ALA A 36 4.10 23.97 -6.85
CA ALA A 36 3.90 24.13 -5.41
C ALA A 36 2.43 23.89 -5.02
N ASP A 37 1.47 24.41 -5.79
CA ASP A 37 0.04 24.19 -5.58
C ASP A 37 -0.33 22.71 -5.72
N ARG A 38 0.18 22.04 -6.76
CA ARG A 38 -0.02 20.58 -6.94
C ARG A 38 0.52 19.79 -5.76
N ARG A 39 1.72 20.12 -5.26
CA ARG A 39 2.29 19.46 -4.07
C ARG A 39 1.44 19.68 -2.84
N ALA A 40 0.98 20.91 -2.59
CA ALA A 40 0.10 21.22 -1.47
C ALA A 40 -1.22 20.42 -1.55
N GLN A 41 -1.79 20.28 -2.75
CA GLN A 41 -2.97 19.44 -2.98
C GLN A 41 -2.68 17.96 -2.75
N CYS A 42 -1.57 17.42 -3.26
CA CYS A 42 -1.19 16.01 -3.01
C CYS A 42 -0.95 15.77 -1.51
N ALA A 43 -0.37 16.73 -0.78
CA ALA A 43 -0.22 16.64 0.67
C ALA A 43 -1.55 16.69 1.42
N SER A 44 -2.49 17.54 0.99
CA SER A 44 -3.85 17.58 1.56
C SER A 44 -4.63 16.28 1.31
N ASN A 45 -4.45 15.69 0.13
CA ASN A 45 -5.02 14.39 -0.23
C ASN A 45 -4.45 13.27 0.67
N LEU A 46 -3.13 13.22 0.86
CA LEU A 46 -2.50 12.30 1.80
C LEU A 46 -2.97 12.52 3.24
N LYS A 47 -3.18 13.77 3.67
CA LYS A 47 -3.74 14.05 5.00
C LYS A 47 -5.15 13.46 5.16
N GLN A 48 -6.02 13.60 4.16
CA GLN A 48 -7.35 12.97 4.16
C GLN A 48 -7.27 11.44 4.22
N ILE A 49 -6.33 10.83 3.49
CA ILE A 49 -6.07 9.39 3.57
C ILE A 49 -5.58 9.01 4.98
N GLY A 50 -4.66 9.77 5.57
CA GLY A 50 -4.16 9.55 6.92
C GLY A 50 -5.22 9.64 8.00
N ASP A 51 -6.15 10.58 7.85
CA ASP A 51 -7.30 10.69 8.76
C ASP A 51 -8.22 9.47 8.62
N ALA A 52 -8.48 9.01 7.39
CA ALA A 52 -9.27 7.79 7.16
C ALA A 52 -8.58 6.52 7.67
N LEU A 53 -7.25 6.41 7.51
CA LEU A 53 -6.45 5.33 8.09
C LEU A 53 -6.54 5.34 9.62
N SER A 54 -6.49 6.52 10.23
CA SER A 54 -6.63 6.69 11.68
C SER A 54 -8.01 6.26 12.18
N LEU A 55 -9.07 6.68 11.48
CA LEU A 55 -10.44 6.25 11.76
C LEU A 55 -10.60 4.73 11.63
N TYR A 56 -10.00 4.14 10.58
CA TYR A 56 -10.00 2.69 10.42
C TYR A 56 -9.36 1.98 11.58
N ALA A 57 -8.15 2.38 11.96
CA ALA A 57 -7.44 1.70 13.03
C ALA A 57 -8.18 1.84 14.38
N ASN A 58 -8.75 3.01 14.65
CA ASN A 58 -9.59 3.21 15.85
C ASN A 58 -10.77 2.23 15.90
N ALA A 59 -11.38 1.92 14.75
CA ALA A 59 -12.46 0.95 14.65
C ALA A 59 -11.98 -0.52 14.64
N ASN A 60 -10.69 -0.78 14.37
CA ASN A 60 -10.15 -2.12 14.10
C ASN A 60 -8.97 -2.48 15.02
N GLN A 61 -9.12 -2.24 16.32
CA GLN A 61 -8.11 -2.61 17.34
C GLN A 61 -6.71 -2.08 17.01
N ARG A 62 -6.64 -0.83 16.53
CA ARG A 62 -5.42 -0.09 16.19
C ARG A 62 -4.66 -0.61 14.98
N ASN A 63 -5.19 -1.62 14.28
CA ASN A 63 -4.60 -2.15 13.06
C ASN A 63 -4.99 -1.31 11.85
N PHE A 64 -4.01 -1.05 10.97
CA PHE A 64 -4.30 -0.43 9.68
C PHE A 64 -5.04 -1.41 8.74
N PRO A 65 -5.69 -0.90 7.68
CA PRO A 65 -6.42 -1.74 6.74
C PRO A 65 -5.53 -2.82 6.13
N ARG A 66 -6.07 -4.05 6.10
CA ARG A 66 -5.52 -5.20 5.38
C ARG A 66 -6.66 -6.12 4.94
N VAL A 67 -6.52 -6.76 3.79
CA VAL A 67 -7.38 -7.88 3.38
C VAL A 67 -6.86 -9.21 3.94
N ILE A 68 -7.43 -10.33 3.48
CA ILE A 68 -6.98 -11.68 3.83
C ILE A 68 -5.48 -11.82 3.58
N TYR A 69 -4.80 -12.45 4.54
CA TYR A 69 -3.38 -12.75 4.46
C TYR A 69 -3.16 -14.24 4.24
N ASP A 70 -2.38 -14.58 3.22
CA ASP A 70 -1.94 -15.92 2.91
C ASP A 70 -0.43 -16.03 3.14
N GLU A 71 -0.06 -16.52 4.33
CA GLU A 71 1.33 -16.77 4.70
C GLU A 71 1.93 -17.98 3.99
N VAL A 72 1.11 -18.97 3.61
CA VAL A 72 1.60 -20.26 3.12
C VAL A 72 1.94 -20.17 1.64
N SER A 73 1.03 -19.66 0.83
CA SER A 73 1.22 -19.58 -0.62
C SER A 73 2.01 -18.35 -1.05
N MET A 74 1.95 -17.26 -0.27
CA MET A 74 2.61 -15.98 -0.58
C MET A 74 3.26 -15.32 0.67
N PRO A 75 4.19 -16.01 1.36
CA PRO A 75 4.77 -15.54 2.64
C PRO A 75 5.41 -14.16 2.58
N THR A 76 5.94 -13.80 1.42
CA THR A 76 6.68 -12.55 1.19
C THR A 76 6.08 -11.74 0.05
N GLY A 77 4.96 -12.18 -0.51
CA GLY A 77 4.39 -11.57 -1.71
C GLY A 77 3.26 -10.61 -1.40
N TYR A 78 3.04 -9.67 -2.32
CA TYR A 78 1.84 -8.84 -2.34
C TYR A 78 1.16 -8.90 -3.72
N ASN A 79 -0.14 -8.65 -3.72
CA ASN A 79 -0.93 -8.42 -4.92
C ASN A 79 -1.37 -6.95 -4.98
N ALA A 80 -1.72 -6.47 -6.16
CA ALA A 80 -2.30 -5.16 -6.36
C ALA A 80 -3.34 -5.18 -7.49
N PHE A 81 -4.39 -4.37 -7.31
CA PHE A 81 -5.48 -4.17 -8.27
C PHE A 81 -6.24 -5.45 -8.64
N SER A 82 -6.29 -6.44 -7.75
CA SER A 82 -7.07 -7.66 -7.97
C SER A 82 -8.58 -7.41 -7.82
N GLY A 83 -9.38 -8.18 -8.58
CA GLY A 83 -10.80 -8.40 -8.32
C GLY A 83 -11.63 -7.17 -7.94
N PRO A 84 -11.76 -6.14 -8.81
CA PRO A 84 -12.40 -4.88 -8.45
C PRO A 84 -13.88 -4.99 -8.05
N ASP A 85 -14.63 -5.98 -8.55
CA ASP A 85 -16.07 -6.17 -8.28
C ASP A 85 -16.30 -7.28 -7.25
N ASP A 86 -16.53 -6.88 -6.00
CA ASP A 86 -16.70 -7.78 -4.86
C ASP A 86 -17.53 -7.14 -3.72
N ASP A 87 -18.63 -7.79 -3.36
CA ASP A 87 -19.51 -7.34 -2.28
C ASP A 87 -18.93 -7.65 -0.89
N ASN A 88 -18.06 -8.66 -0.77
CA ASN A 88 -17.42 -9.05 0.49
C ASN A 88 -15.96 -9.53 0.26
N PRO A 89 -14.97 -8.63 0.38
CA PRO A 89 -13.57 -8.95 0.11
C PRO A 89 -12.95 -9.97 1.09
N PHE A 90 -13.67 -10.33 2.15
CA PHE A 90 -13.24 -11.31 3.16
C PHE A 90 -13.97 -12.66 3.04
N ALA A 91 -14.86 -12.82 2.06
CA ALA A 91 -15.51 -14.10 1.81
C ALA A 91 -14.53 -15.13 1.23
N PRO A 92 -14.70 -16.44 1.50
CA PRO A 92 -13.88 -17.49 0.89
C PRO A 92 -13.88 -17.45 -0.66
N GLU A 93 -14.98 -17.06 -1.27
CA GLU A 93 -15.19 -16.93 -2.72
C GLU A 93 -14.87 -15.53 -3.28
N SER A 94 -14.22 -14.68 -2.49
CA SER A 94 -13.81 -13.33 -2.88
C SER A 94 -12.92 -13.36 -4.12
N LYS A 95 -13.15 -12.41 -5.03
CA LYS A 95 -12.31 -12.13 -6.19
C LYS A 95 -11.08 -11.31 -5.82
N VAL A 96 -11.10 -10.63 -4.68
CA VAL A 96 -9.92 -9.97 -4.13
C VAL A 96 -8.94 -11.05 -3.69
N GLN A 97 -7.74 -11.02 -4.28
CA GLN A 97 -6.69 -11.97 -3.94
C GLN A 97 -6.15 -11.69 -2.53
N PRO A 98 -5.65 -12.72 -1.82
CA PRO A 98 -4.89 -12.51 -0.60
C PRO A 98 -3.69 -11.58 -0.82
N ASN A 99 -3.27 -10.90 0.25
CA ASN A 99 -2.13 -9.98 0.26
C ASN A 99 -2.30 -8.79 -0.70
N ASP A 100 -3.53 -8.40 -1.06
CA ASP A 100 -3.77 -7.26 -1.95
C ASP A 100 -3.68 -5.91 -1.22
N VAL A 101 -2.65 -5.13 -1.54
CA VAL A 101 -2.37 -3.84 -0.88
C VAL A 101 -3.35 -2.75 -1.28
N THR A 102 -3.85 -2.76 -2.52
CA THR A 102 -4.74 -1.71 -3.01
C THR A 102 -6.18 -1.97 -2.57
N ALA A 103 -6.58 -3.24 -2.44
CA ALA A 103 -7.84 -3.62 -1.84
C ALA A 103 -7.91 -3.19 -0.36
N SER A 104 -6.76 -3.27 0.34
CA SER A 104 -6.63 -2.80 1.72
C SER A 104 -6.96 -1.31 1.84
N LEU A 105 -6.44 -0.46 0.95
CA LEU A 105 -6.80 0.96 0.88
C LEU A 105 -8.28 1.18 0.49
N TRP A 106 -8.82 0.34 -0.39
CA TRP A 106 -10.22 0.45 -0.82
C TRP A 106 -11.22 0.23 0.33
N LEU A 107 -10.84 -0.48 1.39
CA LEU A 107 -11.64 -0.60 2.61
C LEU A 107 -12.00 0.78 3.21
N LEU A 108 -11.12 1.77 3.10
CA LEU A 108 -11.39 3.13 3.57
C LEU A 108 -12.52 3.81 2.78
N VAL A 109 -12.56 3.56 1.47
CA VAL A 109 -13.62 4.06 0.58
C VAL A 109 -14.93 3.30 0.84
N ARG A 110 -14.86 1.98 1.06
CA ARG A 110 -16.02 1.16 1.41
C ARG A 110 -16.73 1.65 2.67
N GLN A 111 -15.97 2.10 3.66
CA GLN A 111 -16.52 2.66 4.91
C GLN A 111 -16.97 4.12 4.80
N GLY A 112 -16.72 4.77 3.66
CA GLY A 112 -17.10 6.16 3.43
C GLY A 112 -16.24 7.19 4.17
N TRP A 113 -15.06 6.80 4.66
CA TRP A 113 -14.16 7.72 5.38
C TRP A 113 -13.31 8.59 4.45
N VAL A 114 -13.14 8.18 3.20
CA VAL A 114 -12.39 8.93 2.19
C VAL A 114 -12.99 8.73 0.80
N SER A 115 -13.00 9.81 0.00
CA SER A 115 -13.45 9.78 -1.38
C SER A 115 -12.36 9.23 -2.32
N PRO A 116 -12.69 8.49 -3.40
CA PRO A 116 -11.73 8.06 -4.40
C PRO A 116 -10.87 9.19 -4.99
N ALA A 117 -11.40 10.43 -5.00
CA ALA A 117 -10.66 11.59 -5.49
C ALA A 117 -9.40 11.92 -4.65
N ALA A 118 -9.39 11.60 -3.36
CA ALA A 118 -8.24 11.82 -2.50
C ALA A 118 -7.07 10.89 -2.83
N PHE A 119 -7.28 9.80 -3.57
CA PHE A 119 -6.21 8.89 -4.00
C PHE A 119 -5.48 9.34 -5.26
N ILE A 120 -5.80 10.53 -5.78
CA ILE A 120 -5.20 11.08 -7.00
C ILE A 120 -4.35 12.30 -6.68
N CYS A 121 -3.08 12.26 -7.06
CA CYS A 121 -2.22 13.42 -6.99
C CYS A 121 -2.39 14.25 -8.28
N PRO A 122 -2.72 15.55 -8.21
CA PRO A 122 -2.86 16.40 -9.40
C PRO A 122 -1.59 16.57 -10.26
N GLY A 123 -0.42 16.16 -9.75
CA GLY A 123 0.82 16.09 -10.52
C GLY A 123 1.02 14.78 -11.30
N SER A 124 0.21 13.75 -11.03
CA SER A 124 0.22 12.47 -11.74
C SER A 124 -0.58 12.52 -13.05
N LYS A 125 -0.51 11.44 -13.84
CA LYS A 125 -1.38 11.20 -15.01
C LYS A 125 -2.62 10.35 -14.66
N ASP A 126 -2.81 10.05 -13.38
CA ASP A 126 -3.88 9.20 -12.91
C ASP A 126 -5.23 9.93 -12.89
N SER A 127 -6.29 9.16 -12.75
CA SER A 127 -7.66 9.66 -12.76
C SER A 127 -8.45 9.00 -11.64
N ARG A 128 -9.35 9.73 -11.00
CA ARG A 128 -10.15 9.17 -9.88
C ARG A 128 -10.96 7.96 -10.33
N ASP A 129 -11.14 6.98 -9.43
CA ASP A 129 -12.11 5.91 -9.66
C ASP A 129 -13.52 6.53 -9.74
N LEU A 130 -14.27 6.15 -10.77
CA LEU A 130 -15.62 6.63 -11.01
C LEU A 130 -16.69 5.82 -10.26
N MET A 131 -16.28 4.84 -9.46
CA MET A 131 -17.14 3.90 -8.74
C MET A 131 -18.11 3.18 -9.68
N THR A 132 -17.56 2.65 -10.78
CA THR A 132 -18.34 1.89 -11.77
C THR A 132 -18.05 0.40 -11.68
N ASP A 133 -19.01 -0.47 -12.00
CA ASP A 133 -18.76 -1.89 -12.24
C ASP A 133 -17.91 -2.12 -13.51
N SER A 134 -17.60 -3.38 -13.80
CA SER A 134 -16.88 -3.77 -15.02
C SER A 134 -17.63 -3.43 -16.32
N ALA A 135 -18.95 -3.24 -16.25
CA ALA A 135 -19.79 -2.81 -17.36
C ALA A 135 -19.92 -1.27 -17.45
N GLY A 136 -19.26 -0.50 -16.57
CA GLY A 136 -19.31 0.96 -16.55
C GLY A 136 -20.53 1.56 -15.86
N ARG A 137 -21.33 0.77 -15.15
CA ARG A 137 -22.51 1.25 -14.40
C ARG A 137 -22.08 1.74 -13.02
N PHE A 138 -22.65 2.83 -12.54
CA PHE A 138 -22.35 3.30 -11.18
C PHE A 138 -22.81 2.29 -10.12
N VAL A 139 -21.91 1.99 -9.19
CA VAL A 139 -22.14 1.07 -8.07
C VAL A 139 -21.71 1.70 -6.76
N LYS A 140 -22.24 1.17 -5.65
CA LYS A 140 -21.82 1.61 -4.32
C LYS A 140 -20.38 1.14 -4.05
N PRO A 141 -19.59 1.88 -3.27
CA PRO A 141 -18.26 1.43 -2.84
C PRO A 141 -18.25 0.03 -2.23
N THR A 142 -19.30 -0.32 -1.47
CA THR A 142 -19.46 -1.63 -0.82
C THR A 142 -19.60 -2.79 -1.79
N GLN A 143 -19.86 -2.54 -3.07
CA GLN A 143 -19.97 -3.57 -4.12
C GLN A 143 -18.64 -3.80 -4.86
N ARG A 144 -17.58 -3.13 -4.39
CA ARG A 144 -16.26 -3.14 -5.01
C ARG A 144 -15.23 -3.60 -3.98
N GLY A 145 -14.36 -4.51 -4.37
CA GLY A 145 -13.27 -5.01 -3.51
C GLY A 145 -11.99 -4.18 -3.63
N ASN A 146 -11.80 -3.47 -4.75
CA ASN A 146 -10.56 -2.80 -5.09
C ASN A 146 -10.79 -1.63 -6.05
N PHE A 147 -9.76 -0.81 -6.28
CA PHE A 147 -9.71 0.18 -7.35
C PHE A 147 -9.88 -0.47 -8.74
N ARG A 148 -10.55 0.23 -9.66
CA ARG A 148 -10.92 -0.33 -10.98
C ARG A 148 -9.71 -0.49 -11.88
N LYS A 149 -8.83 0.50 -11.89
CA LYS A 149 -7.63 0.54 -12.72
C LYS A 149 -6.44 0.92 -11.86
N PRO A 150 -5.24 0.51 -12.27
CA PRO A 150 -4.03 0.96 -11.61
C PRO A 150 -3.83 2.49 -11.65
N SER A 151 -4.34 3.13 -12.70
CA SER A 151 -4.40 4.60 -12.83
C SER A 151 -5.46 5.27 -11.94
N ASN A 152 -6.09 4.55 -11.01
CA ASN A 152 -6.98 5.11 -9.99
C ASN A 152 -6.30 5.34 -8.64
N LEU A 153 -4.99 5.13 -8.56
CA LEU A 153 -4.22 5.29 -7.35
C LEU A 153 -2.84 5.90 -7.69
N SER A 154 -2.61 7.12 -7.20
CA SER A 154 -1.36 7.88 -7.36
C SER A 154 -0.41 7.75 -6.18
N TYR A 155 -0.70 6.87 -5.23
CA TYR A 155 0.04 6.74 -3.98
C TYR A 155 0.39 5.28 -3.73
N SER A 156 1.54 5.08 -3.09
CA SER A 156 1.94 3.78 -2.57
C SER A 156 1.71 3.74 -1.07
N TYR A 157 1.34 2.57 -0.56
CA TYR A 157 1.01 2.31 0.83
C TYR A 157 1.97 1.27 1.39
N ALA A 158 2.35 1.43 2.66
CA ALA A 158 3.17 0.46 3.36
C ALA A 158 2.48 -0.90 3.33
N SER A 159 3.16 -1.92 2.81
CA SER A 159 2.59 -3.27 2.75
C SER A 159 2.26 -3.76 4.16
N PRO A 160 0.99 -4.10 4.47
CA PRO A 160 0.62 -4.67 5.76
C PRO A 160 0.93 -6.17 5.84
N PHE A 161 1.45 -6.77 4.76
CA PHE A 161 1.69 -8.20 4.65
C PHE A 161 3.17 -8.48 4.78
N SER A 162 3.56 -9.17 5.84
CA SER A 162 4.90 -9.71 6.04
C SER A 162 4.85 -10.85 7.06
N ASN A 163 5.73 -11.83 6.89
CA ASN A 163 6.04 -12.85 7.89
C ASN A 163 7.27 -12.50 8.75
N ALA A 164 7.80 -11.27 8.65
CA ALA A 164 8.87 -10.78 9.51
C ALA A 164 8.50 -10.91 10.99
N LEU A 165 9.49 -11.28 11.80
CA LEU A 165 9.32 -11.38 13.24
C LEU A 165 8.86 -10.03 13.82
N ASN A 166 7.75 -10.05 14.55
CA ASN A 166 7.13 -8.88 15.20
C ASN A 166 6.62 -7.78 14.25
N PHE A 167 6.58 -8.01 12.93
CA PHE A 167 6.02 -7.02 12.01
C PHE A 167 4.50 -6.96 12.15
N LYS A 168 3.98 -5.79 12.51
CA LYS A 168 2.54 -5.48 12.50
C LYS A 168 2.35 -4.02 12.12
N LEU A 169 1.60 -3.79 11.04
CA LEU A 169 1.19 -2.44 10.66
C LEU A 169 0.05 -1.98 11.57
N ASN A 170 0.40 -1.40 12.72
CA ASN A 170 -0.51 -0.99 13.79
C ASN A 170 0.04 0.25 14.54
N PHE A 171 -0.84 1.14 15.00
CA PHE A 171 -0.46 2.34 15.77
C PHE A 171 0.31 2.08 17.06
N ASP A 172 0.22 0.90 17.68
CA ASP A 172 0.92 0.59 18.94
C ASP A 172 2.41 0.37 18.79
N TYR A 173 2.84 -0.11 17.63
CA TYR A 173 4.21 -0.57 17.39
C TYR A 173 4.94 0.25 16.34
N LEU A 174 4.21 1.02 15.53
CA LEU A 174 4.81 1.82 14.49
C LEU A 174 5.55 3.02 15.05
N ASN A 175 6.77 3.18 14.56
CA ASN A 175 7.54 4.39 14.80
C ASN A 175 6.82 5.62 14.21
N PHE A 176 6.86 6.74 14.91
CA PHE A 176 6.26 8.00 14.48
C PHE A 176 6.72 8.46 13.08
N TYR A 177 7.95 8.12 12.69
CA TYR A 177 8.52 8.48 11.40
C TYR A 177 8.43 7.35 10.35
N PHE A 178 7.75 6.24 10.65
CA PHE A 178 7.49 5.17 9.67
C PHE A 178 6.72 5.74 8.47
N ALA A 179 7.14 5.46 7.24
CA ALA A 179 6.41 5.95 6.08
C ALA A 179 5.18 5.08 5.85
N LEU A 180 3.97 5.65 5.97
CA LEU A 180 2.72 4.91 5.78
C LEU A 180 2.25 4.97 4.33
N VAL A 181 2.23 6.16 3.75
CA VAL A 181 1.77 6.39 2.37
C VAL A 181 2.69 7.43 1.74
N ALA A 182 3.04 7.27 0.47
CA ALA A 182 3.80 8.29 -0.26
C ALA A 182 3.30 8.41 -1.70
N ASP A 183 3.74 9.44 -2.42
CA ASP A 183 3.57 9.49 -3.87
C ASP A 183 4.08 8.21 -4.53
N LYS A 184 3.45 7.79 -5.63
CA LYS A 184 3.61 6.45 -6.22
C LYS A 184 5.07 6.05 -6.43
N ASN A 185 5.42 4.87 -5.94
CA ASN A 185 6.68 4.19 -6.13
C ASN A 185 6.92 3.99 -7.64
N PRO A 186 8.01 4.52 -8.21
CA PRO A 186 8.27 4.43 -9.64
C PRO A 186 8.73 3.02 -10.10
N GLY A 187 9.08 2.13 -9.17
CA GLY A 187 9.52 0.75 -9.45
C GLY A 187 10.92 0.65 -10.06
N ILE A 188 11.14 -0.41 -10.84
CA ILE A 188 12.41 -0.79 -11.48
C ILE A 188 12.25 -0.91 -13.01
N GLY A 189 12.17 0.22 -13.69
CA GLY A 189 12.08 0.32 -15.15
C GLY A 189 13.26 1.05 -15.81
N PRO A 190 13.25 1.16 -17.16
CA PRO A 190 14.26 1.92 -17.90
C PRO A 190 14.31 3.39 -17.49
N GLU A 191 13.17 3.95 -17.09
CA GLU A 191 13.06 5.34 -16.69
C GLU A 191 13.41 5.54 -15.21
N ALA A 192 13.19 4.58 -14.32
CA ALA A 192 13.40 4.75 -12.89
C ALA A 192 13.86 3.45 -12.24
N ASP A 193 14.77 3.53 -11.28
CA ASP A 193 15.23 2.36 -10.55
C ASP A 193 15.48 2.71 -9.10
N VAL A 194 14.56 2.28 -8.24
CA VAL A 194 14.59 2.55 -6.80
C VAL A 194 15.71 1.82 -6.07
N THR A 195 16.34 0.81 -6.70
CA THR A 195 17.38 -0.03 -6.08
C THR A 195 18.80 0.50 -6.28
N LYS A 196 18.97 1.46 -7.21
CA LYS A 196 20.29 1.92 -7.66
C LYS A 196 20.94 3.01 -6.82
N PRO A 197 20.33 4.19 -6.63
CA PRO A 197 21.05 5.30 -6.04
C PRO A 197 21.29 5.04 -4.55
N PRO A 198 22.53 5.09 -4.06
CA PRO A 198 22.77 5.07 -2.62
C PRO A 198 22.27 6.36 -1.97
N TYR A 199 22.09 6.35 -0.64
CA TYR A 199 21.52 7.48 0.10
C TYR A 199 22.33 8.79 -0.02
N ASN A 200 23.64 8.68 -0.25
CA ASN A 200 24.58 9.80 -0.38
C ASN A 200 24.87 10.17 -1.84
N ALA A 201 24.15 9.59 -2.80
CA ALA A 201 24.31 9.94 -4.19
C ALA A 201 23.96 11.41 -4.46
N ASP A 202 24.45 11.95 -5.57
CA ASP A 202 24.14 13.31 -5.99
C ASP A 202 22.62 13.50 -6.17
N PRO A 203 22.07 14.71 -5.94
CA PRO A 203 20.64 14.96 -6.06
C PRO A 203 20.02 14.53 -7.41
N ILE A 204 20.79 14.59 -8.49
CA ILE A 204 20.37 14.15 -9.83
C ILE A 204 20.18 12.63 -9.86
N GLU A 205 21.07 11.87 -9.24
CA GLU A 205 20.98 10.41 -9.19
C GLU A 205 19.83 9.98 -8.26
N LEU A 206 19.71 10.58 -7.07
CA LEU A 206 18.57 10.37 -6.17
C LEU A 206 17.23 10.68 -6.84
N SER A 207 17.18 11.71 -7.69
CA SER A 207 15.95 12.05 -8.42
C SER A 207 15.47 10.92 -9.34
N ARG A 208 16.35 10.03 -9.80
CA ARG A 208 15.95 8.90 -10.65
C ARG A 208 15.10 7.85 -9.91
N ALA A 209 15.18 7.80 -8.59
CA ALA A 209 14.37 6.95 -7.73
C ALA A 209 13.16 7.67 -7.07
N ASN A 210 13.03 8.99 -7.27
CA ASN A 210 11.86 9.73 -6.78
C ASN A 210 10.61 9.44 -7.62
N SER A 211 9.44 9.68 -7.01
CA SER A 211 8.14 9.50 -7.66
C SER A 211 7.98 10.36 -8.93
N PHE A 212 7.21 9.84 -9.88
CA PHE A 212 6.82 10.56 -11.10
C PHE A 212 5.82 11.70 -10.85
N ASN A 213 5.07 11.66 -9.74
CA ASN A 213 3.98 12.62 -9.42
C ASN A 213 4.43 14.09 -9.43
N HIS A 214 5.69 14.35 -9.11
CA HIS A 214 6.25 15.70 -9.03
C HIS A 214 7.46 15.89 -9.95
N GLY A 215 7.44 15.21 -11.10
CA GLY A 215 8.51 15.28 -12.09
C GLY A 215 9.88 14.94 -11.50
N ARG A 216 9.93 13.95 -10.59
CA ARG A 216 11.13 13.47 -9.88
C ARG A 216 11.76 14.44 -8.88
N ALA A 217 11.10 15.56 -8.58
CA ALA A 217 11.61 16.50 -7.58
C ALA A 217 11.58 15.94 -6.14
N GLY A 218 10.85 14.85 -5.91
CA GLY A 218 10.62 14.24 -4.61
C GLY A 218 9.25 13.59 -4.52
N GLN A 219 8.82 13.34 -3.28
CA GLN A 219 7.51 12.79 -2.95
C GLN A 219 7.01 13.33 -1.61
N ASN A 220 5.71 13.50 -1.50
CA ASN A 220 5.03 13.65 -0.23
C ASN A 220 4.99 12.30 0.47
N VAL A 221 5.30 12.31 1.77
CA VAL A 221 5.29 11.13 2.63
C VAL A 221 4.42 11.43 3.84
N LEU A 222 3.39 10.59 4.03
CA LEU A 222 2.51 10.56 5.19
C LEU A 222 3.09 9.63 6.26
N TYR A 223 3.06 10.12 7.49
CA TYR A 223 3.52 9.41 8.68
C TYR A 223 2.36 9.09 9.63
N PRO A 224 2.50 8.12 10.56
CA PRO A 224 1.45 7.72 11.52
C PRO A 224 0.86 8.87 12.34
N ASN A 225 1.62 9.92 12.61
CA ASN A 225 1.14 11.10 13.32
C ASN A 225 0.18 11.98 12.51
N GLY A 226 -0.13 11.61 11.27
CA GLY A 226 -0.91 12.42 10.32
C GLY A 226 -0.12 13.56 9.69
N GLY A 227 1.17 13.69 9.99
CA GLY A 227 2.06 14.65 9.35
C GLY A 227 2.41 14.23 7.93
N VAL A 228 2.43 15.19 7.01
CA VAL A 228 2.86 14.98 5.62
C VAL A 228 4.07 15.86 5.34
N THR A 229 5.16 15.27 4.87
CA THR A 229 6.38 16.01 4.52
C THR A 229 6.78 15.72 3.08
N PHE A 230 7.19 16.75 2.34
CA PHE A 230 7.80 16.58 1.04
C PHE A 230 9.29 16.22 1.17
N ARG A 231 9.67 15.03 0.72
CA ARG A 231 11.04 14.51 0.71
C ARG A 231 11.61 14.62 -0.70
N ARG A 232 12.82 15.18 -0.82
CA ARG A 232 13.51 15.35 -2.11
C ARG A 232 14.29 14.12 -2.57
N THR A 233 14.29 13.07 -1.74
CA THR A 233 15.03 11.83 -1.95
C THR A 233 14.07 10.68 -1.64
N PRO A 234 14.26 9.46 -2.18
CA PRO A 234 13.43 8.29 -1.86
C PRO A 234 13.56 7.84 -0.40
N TYR A 235 14.46 8.46 0.35
CA TYR A 235 14.81 8.09 1.71
C TYR A 235 13.98 8.88 2.74
N ALA A 236 13.24 8.17 3.56
CA ALA A 236 12.46 8.70 4.68
C ALA A 236 12.35 7.63 5.79
N GLY A 237 12.02 8.00 7.02
CA GLY A 237 11.87 7.00 8.08
C GLY A 237 12.41 7.45 9.44
N PRO A 238 12.33 6.57 10.45
CA PRO A 238 12.81 6.77 11.83
C PRO A 238 14.26 7.18 11.99
N ASN A 239 15.10 6.86 11.01
CA ASN A 239 16.54 7.12 11.04
C ASN A 239 16.92 8.35 10.19
N TYR A 240 15.97 9.25 9.94
CA TYR A 240 16.21 10.47 9.16
C TYR A 240 17.04 11.50 9.95
N GLY A 241 18.32 11.66 9.60
CA GLY A 241 19.21 12.67 10.20
C GLY A 241 20.64 12.19 10.41
N GLU A 242 20.84 10.88 10.51
CA GLU A 242 22.13 10.20 10.31
C GLU A 242 22.19 9.76 8.83
N PRO A 243 23.28 9.18 8.30
CA PRO A 243 23.41 8.81 6.88
C PRO A 243 22.40 7.74 6.38
N HIS A 244 21.27 7.51 7.05
CA HIS A 244 20.54 6.24 7.03
C HIS A 244 19.00 6.38 7.07
N GLY A 245 18.41 7.28 6.27
CA GLY A 245 16.97 7.16 5.99
C GLY A 245 16.64 5.80 5.35
N ASP A 246 15.45 5.26 5.56
CA ASP A 246 15.00 4.03 4.89
C ASP A 246 14.56 4.36 3.48
N ASN A 247 14.98 3.59 2.48
CA ASN A 247 14.44 3.77 1.14
C ASN A 247 13.04 3.18 1.14
N ILE A 248 12.03 4.06 1.16
CA ILE A 248 10.65 3.67 1.39
C ILE A 248 10.04 2.83 0.26
N TYR A 249 10.78 2.56 -0.82
CA TYR A 249 10.34 1.78 -1.97
C TYR A 249 11.01 0.42 -2.09
N THR A 250 11.95 0.11 -1.21
CA THR A 250 12.76 -1.11 -1.32
C THR A 250 12.82 -1.84 0.01
N ALA A 251 12.74 -3.17 -0.05
CA ALA A 251 12.98 -4.03 1.09
C ALA A 251 14.48 -4.27 1.26
N ARG A 252 14.96 -4.43 2.50
CA ARG A 252 16.40 -4.62 2.77
C ARG A 252 16.96 -5.99 2.37
N ALA A 253 16.08 -6.96 2.20
CA ALA A 253 16.42 -8.34 1.87
C ALA A 253 15.34 -8.91 0.93
N PRO A 254 15.67 -9.94 0.13
CA PRO A 254 14.70 -10.59 -0.74
C PRO A 254 13.59 -11.33 0.04
N VAL A 255 13.84 -11.63 1.31
CA VAL A 255 12.96 -12.39 2.19
C VAL A 255 12.96 -11.72 3.57
N PRO A 256 11.81 -11.59 4.24
CA PRO A 256 11.73 -11.01 5.58
C PRO A 256 12.54 -11.78 6.62
N ALA A 257 13.01 -11.06 7.64
CA ALA A 257 13.78 -11.67 8.71
C ALA A 257 12.84 -12.43 9.65
N THR A 258 12.91 -13.77 9.58
CA THR A 258 12.23 -14.68 10.53
C THR A 258 13.09 -15.00 11.75
N GLN A 259 14.37 -14.63 11.72
CA GLN A 259 15.32 -14.77 12.82
C GLN A 259 16.19 -13.51 12.96
N PRO A 260 16.64 -13.14 14.18
CA PRO A 260 17.45 -11.93 14.41
C PRO A 260 18.76 -11.87 13.61
N ALA A 261 19.36 -13.01 13.26
CA ALA A 261 20.61 -13.08 12.51
C ALA A 261 20.50 -12.66 11.03
N ASN A 262 19.27 -12.57 10.49
CA ASN A 262 19.01 -12.25 9.07
C ASN A 262 18.73 -10.75 8.84
N LEU A 263 19.01 -9.91 9.84
CA LEU A 263 18.84 -8.46 9.76
C LEU A 263 20.00 -7.84 8.95
N HIS A 264 19.81 -7.69 7.65
CA HIS A 264 20.77 -6.98 6.80
C HIS A 264 20.64 -5.46 6.99
N VAL A 265 21.75 -4.78 7.31
CA VAL A 265 21.80 -3.34 7.64
C VAL A 265 22.46 -2.51 6.51
N THR A 266 22.96 -3.12 5.44
CA THR A 266 23.78 -2.40 4.44
C THR A 266 23.56 -2.86 2.99
N LEU A 267 23.47 -1.86 2.10
CA LEU A 267 23.49 -1.89 0.62
C LEU A 267 22.17 -2.20 -0.10
N ASN A 268 22.00 -1.51 -1.25
CA ASN A 268 20.92 -1.52 -2.24
C ASN A 268 19.73 -2.42 -1.94
N GLY A 269 18.58 -1.80 -1.66
CA GLY A 269 17.35 -2.54 -1.37
C GLY A 269 16.79 -3.24 -2.61
N TYR A 270 15.97 -4.25 -2.36
CA TYR A 270 15.27 -5.05 -3.36
C TYR A 270 13.88 -4.46 -3.62
N CYS A 271 13.37 -4.59 -4.85
CA CYS A 271 12.03 -4.18 -5.24
C CYS A 271 11.36 -5.30 -6.05
N GLY A 272 10.09 -5.57 -5.79
CA GLY A 272 9.35 -6.65 -6.46
C GLY A 272 8.09 -7.10 -5.72
N THR A 273 7.21 -7.78 -6.44
CA THR A 273 5.92 -8.29 -5.91
C THR A 273 6.08 -9.50 -4.98
N ASN A 274 7.24 -10.13 -4.97
CA ASN A 274 7.60 -11.25 -4.10
C ASN A 274 8.36 -10.80 -2.83
N LEU A 275 8.33 -9.50 -2.51
CA LEU A 275 8.99 -8.90 -1.37
C LEU A 275 8.00 -8.27 -0.40
N SER A 276 8.40 -8.21 0.87
CA SER A 276 7.63 -7.59 1.95
C SER A 276 8.58 -6.96 2.98
N PRO A 277 8.06 -6.10 3.89
CA PRO A 277 8.85 -5.51 4.97
C PRO A 277 9.70 -6.54 5.73
N VAL A 278 10.98 -6.26 5.93
CA VAL A 278 11.94 -7.19 6.54
C VAL A 278 11.99 -7.05 8.06
N THR A 279 11.70 -5.86 8.58
CA THR A 279 11.71 -5.54 10.01
C THR A 279 10.50 -4.69 10.39
N PRO A 280 10.15 -4.55 11.69
CA PRO A 280 9.07 -3.67 12.14
C PRO A 280 9.19 -2.20 11.69
N ASP A 281 10.40 -1.74 11.38
CA ASP A 281 10.69 -0.37 10.96
C ASP A 281 10.89 -0.21 9.44
N ASP A 282 10.84 -1.31 8.67
CA ASP A 282 11.04 -1.31 7.21
C ASP A 282 9.79 -0.83 6.50
N SER A 283 9.84 0.40 5.98
CA SER A 283 8.70 1.02 5.30
C SER A 283 8.70 0.65 3.82
N TYR A 284 8.24 -0.55 3.47
CA TYR A 284 8.14 -0.98 2.06
C TYR A 284 6.81 -0.55 1.42
N LEU A 285 6.82 0.51 0.61
CA LEU A 285 5.63 1.10 0.00
C LEU A 285 5.37 0.60 -1.42
N VAL A 286 4.15 0.09 -1.62
CA VAL A 286 3.64 -0.53 -2.85
C VAL A 286 2.15 -0.15 -3.04
N PRO A 287 1.55 -0.22 -4.24
CA PRO A 287 2.08 -0.73 -5.50
C PRO A 287 3.08 0.23 -6.16
N THR A 288 3.78 -0.27 -7.15
CA THR A 288 4.67 0.46 -8.04
C THR A 288 3.94 0.95 -9.30
N ALA A 289 4.56 1.85 -10.06
CA ALA A 289 4.10 2.23 -11.40
C ALA A 289 4.16 1.07 -12.40
N GLN A 290 4.89 0.00 -12.13
CA GLN A 290 4.97 -1.18 -13.01
C GLN A 290 3.80 -2.14 -12.81
N ASP A 291 3.22 -2.15 -11.61
CA ASP A 291 1.97 -2.88 -11.33
C ASP A 291 0.80 -2.33 -12.15
N ASP A 292 0.98 -1.15 -12.78
CA ASP A 292 0.04 -0.58 -13.74
C ASP A 292 0.07 -1.29 -15.10
N ALA A 293 1.22 -1.82 -15.50
CA ALA A 293 1.43 -2.45 -16.81
C ALA A 293 1.02 -3.93 -16.84
N SER A 294 0.90 -4.57 -15.68
CA SER A 294 0.40 -5.94 -15.52
C SER A 294 -0.21 -6.07 -14.13
N PRO A 295 -1.54 -5.89 -13.94
CA PRO A 295 -2.17 -6.14 -12.65
C PRO A 295 -1.76 -7.54 -12.21
N SER A 296 -1.20 -7.65 -10.99
CA SER A 296 -0.53 -8.87 -10.51
C SER A 296 -1.54 -10.02 -10.49
N ARG A 297 -1.62 -10.76 -11.58
CA ARG A 297 -2.47 -11.92 -11.72
C ARG A 297 -1.59 -13.12 -11.40
N VAL A 298 -1.27 -13.28 -10.12
CA VAL A 298 -0.91 -14.63 -9.66
C VAL A 298 -2.12 -15.49 -10.00
N PRO A 299 -1.96 -16.62 -10.71
CA PRO A 299 -3.08 -17.51 -10.97
C PRO A 299 -3.72 -17.85 -9.62
N PRO A 300 -5.06 -17.96 -9.55
CA PRO A 300 -5.71 -18.40 -8.31
C PRO A 300 -5.00 -19.66 -7.81
N PRO A 301 -4.84 -19.83 -6.48
CA PRO A 301 -4.20 -21.02 -5.93
C PRO A 301 -4.82 -22.21 -6.64
N ALA A 302 -3.97 -23.07 -7.23
CA ALA A 302 -4.42 -24.31 -7.84
C ALA A 302 -5.38 -24.93 -6.83
N THR A 303 -6.66 -25.07 -7.21
CA THR A 303 -7.71 -25.63 -6.37
C THR A 303 -7.07 -26.73 -5.56
N ALA A 304 -7.02 -26.55 -4.23
CA ALA A 304 -6.50 -27.57 -3.34
C ALA A 304 -7.12 -28.90 -3.81
N PRO A 305 -6.31 -29.97 -4.01
CA PRO A 305 -6.89 -31.25 -4.39
C PRO A 305 -7.99 -31.50 -3.37
N ALA A 306 -9.22 -31.71 -3.87
CA ALA A 306 -10.37 -31.99 -3.03
C ALA A 306 -9.90 -32.96 -1.97
N SER A 307 -10.03 -32.58 -0.69
CA SER A 307 -9.67 -33.45 0.40
C SER A 307 -10.53 -34.69 0.25
N THR A 308 -9.98 -35.73 -0.37
CA THR A 308 -10.48 -37.08 -0.26
C THR A 308 -10.13 -37.50 1.16
N THR A 309 -10.89 -37.00 2.12
CA THR A 309 -11.09 -37.68 3.39
C THR A 309 -11.62 -39.06 2.99
N PRO A 310 -10.89 -40.16 3.27
CA PRO A 310 -11.52 -41.47 3.20
C PRO A 310 -12.71 -41.39 4.16
N ALA A 311 -13.89 -41.76 3.69
CA ALA A 311 -15.04 -41.94 4.55
C ALA A 311 -14.66 -42.99 5.61
N THR A 312 -14.18 -42.54 6.77
CA THR A 312 -14.13 -43.36 7.97
C THR A 312 -15.57 -43.48 8.41
N THR A 313 -16.19 -44.59 8.01
CA THR A 313 -17.43 -45.11 8.60
C THR A 313 -17.24 -45.11 10.10
N THR A 314 -17.81 -44.12 10.78
CA THR A 314 -17.96 -44.12 12.23
C THR A 314 -19.12 -45.05 12.53
N GLU A 315 -18.78 -46.32 12.72
CA GLU A 315 -19.65 -47.29 13.36
C GLU A 315 -19.97 -46.77 14.78
N PRO A 316 -21.25 -46.76 15.21
CA PRO A 316 -21.60 -46.34 16.55
C PRO A 316 -21.02 -47.34 17.57
N PRO A 317 -20.58 -46.88 18.75
CA PRO A 317 -20.00 -47.77 19.76
C PRO A 317 -21.05 -48.81 20.22
N PRO A 318 -20.65 -50.08 20.44
CA PRO A 318 -21.56 -51.10 20.92
C PRO A 318 -22.06 -50.77 22.33
N ALA A 319 -23.35 -50.99 22.56
CA ALA A 319 -24.01 -50.86 23.85
C ALA A 319 -23.34 -51.76 24.91
N PRO A 320 -23.27 -51.34 26.19
CA PRO A 320 -22.69 -52.16 27.24
C PRO A 320 -23.55 -53.41 27.50
N THR A 321 -22.99 -54.58 27.20
CA THR A 321 -23.55 -55.88 27.53
C THR A 321 -23.55 -56.06 29.05
N THR A 322 -24.74 -56.15 29.63
CA THR A 322 -24.98 -56.52 31.03
C THR A 322 -24.39 -57.89 31.35
N ALA A 323 -23.41 -57.94 32.24
CA ALA A 323 -22.91 -59.18 32.84
C ALA A 323 -23.95 -59.74 33.84
N PRO A 324 -24.22 -61.05 33.86
CA PRO A 324 -25.14 -61.65 34.83
C PRO A 324 -24.48 -61.78 36.20
N ALA A 325 -25.27 -61.49 37.24
CA ALA A 325 -24.92 -61.55 38.65
C ALA A 325 -24.55 -62.99 39.08
N THR A 326 -23.36 -63.16 39.64
CA THR A 326 -22.95 -64.36 40.37
C THR A 326 -23.34 -64.21 41.84
N ALA A 327 -24.08 -65.19 42.35
CA ALA A 327 -24.57 -65.30 43.72
C ALA A 327 -23.42 -65.46 44.76
N PRO A 328 -23.65 -65.11 46.04
CA PRO A 328 -22.61 -65.11 47.07
C PRO A 328 -22.38 -66.50 47.66
N THR A 329 -21.12 -66.93 47.72
CA THR A 329 -20.67 -68.11 48.47
C THR A 329 -20.31 -67.70 49.90
N GLN A 330 -20.96 -68.32 50.88
CA GLN A 330 -20.72 -68.15 52.33
C GLN A 330 -19.29 -68.54 52.74
N PRO A 331 -18.70 -67.91 53.76
CA PRO A 331 -17.48 -68.42 54.41
C PRO A 331 -17.83 -69.46 55.48
N ALA A 332 -17.27 -70.66 55.32
CA ALA A 332 -17.28 -71.69 56.34
C ALA A 332 -16.26 -71.38 57.44
N THR A 333 -16.76 -71.43 58.66
CA THR A 333 -16.08 -71.50 59.95
C THR A 333 -15.03 -72.61 60.04
N THR A 334 -13.87 -72.29 60.60
CA THR A 334 -13.06 -73.22 61.42
C THR A 334 -12.37 -72.47 62.56
N THR A 335 -12.85 -72.76 63.78
CA THR A 335 -12.10 -72.86 65.04
C THR A 335 -10.73 -73.53 64.83
N GLY A 336 -9.62 -73.20 65.48
CA GLY A 336 -9.39 -72.64 66.81
C GLY A 336 -8.39 -73.56 67.53
N SER A 337 -7.25 -73.03 67.98
CA SER A 337 -6.38 -73.46 69.10
C SER A 337 -5.02 -72.76 68.98
#